data_AF-A0A1F2RUC5-F1
#
_entry.id   AF-A0A1F2RUC5-F1
#
_cell.length_a   1.000
_cell.length_b   1.000
_cell.length_c   1.000
_cell.angle_alpha   90.00
_cell.angle_beta   90.00
_cell.angle_gamma   90.00
#
_symmetry.space_group_name_H-M   'P 1'
#
loop_
_entity.id
_entity.type
_entity.pdbx_description
1 polymer ?
#
loop_
_entity_poly.entity_id
_entity_poly.type
_entity_poly.pdbx_seq_one_letter_code
_entity_poly.pdbx_strand_id
1 'polypeptide(L)'
;MSESFVWECPECGRRVPRRVAQCRCGVGRTEPGTADGLSRQAGRLSRARGGALVASGLVLGAALVLALWFVRDSPDAADSAGPPGVLSDAAAPFAPPVVQADLPRNAPLAATPAVAAGAERPVVATGAEAPAPPPVTLEDVVAQSLPAVVSIRAGTSRGSGFFIRPNLVLTNAHVVDRQLAVELQAGGLTYAARVAGLSTGTDLALLEVLNPSPLQATLRLGSFKDVRAGQEVVAIGSAFGVLANTVTRGIVSAVRSTGDVTLIQTDAAINPGNSGGPLVDRRGVAIGVNSMRVTERGGQGLAFAVAVDHAAGLLGGRTARATSTPLQGLNRVMEGASDAAAIREQGTQAYSAALEAAARQAGELDALWTRYAPACVARASTTGDRPWFAVFGPEDVRLGTSPAYNCEEWLRVVRTNAATVRQELTQAAEAARRQGVYPGVMRGLRRQHRLDWPGWER
;
A
#
# COMPACT_ATOMS: atom_id res chain seq x y z
N MET A 1 14.89 50.65 12.80
CA MET A 1 14.25 50.51 11.46
C MET A 1 14.83 49.24 10.84
N SER A 2 14.15 48.09 10.80
CA SER A 2 12.94 47.81 10.01
C SER A 2 12.01 46.78 10.69
N GLU A 3 10.94 47.26 11.32
CA GLU A 3 9.87 46.45 11.94
C GLU A 3 8.76 46.01 10.96
N SER A 4 8.97 46.01 9.64
CA SER A 4 7.83 46.04 8.69
C SER A 4 7.63 44.85 7.76
N PHE A 5 8.20 43.67 8.03
CA PHE A 5 8.09 42.50 7.13
C PHE A 5 7.24 41.34 7.62
N VAL A 6 6.64 41.41 8.80
CA VAL A 6 5.97 40.28 9.45
C VAL A 6 4.64 40.72 10.06
N TRP A 7 3.59 39.90 9.93
CA TRP A 7 2.30 40.07 10.63
C TRP A 7 2.14 38.95 11.65
N GLU A 8 1.52 39.23 12.79
CA GLU A 8 1.30 38.23 13.83
C GLU A 8 -0.12 37.64 13.69
N CYS A 9 -0.20 36.31 13.62
CA CYS A 9 -1.47 35.63 13.42
C CYS A 9 -2.31 35.68 14.71
N PRO A 10 -3.55 36.21 14.69
CA PRO A 10 -4.34 36.43 15.90
C PRO A 10 -4.77 35.13 16.59
N GLU A 11 -4.83 34.01 15.87
CA GLU A 11 -5.31 32.74 16.40
C GLU A 11 -4.19 31.88 17.00
N CYS A 12 -2.94 32.05 16.56
CA CYS A 12 -1.83 31.20 17.01
C CYS A 12 -0.57 31.96 17.45
N GLY A 13 -0.58 33.30 17.43
CA GLY A 13 0.53 34.15 17.86
C GLY A 13 1.80 34.03 17.00
N ARG A 14 1.75 33.36 15.85
CA ARG A 14 2.93 33.19 14.99
C ARG A 14 3.18 34.43 14.15
N ARG A 15 4.45 34.83 14.08
CA ARG A 15 4.92 35.87 13.17
C ARG A 15 5.10 35.28 11.75
N VAL A 16 4.31 35.76 10.81
CA VAL A 16 4.22 35.29 9.41
C VAL A 16 4.72 36.38 8.44
N PRO A 17 5.60 36.07 7.47
CA PRO A 17 6.07 37.05 6.50
C PRO A 17 4.91 37.70 5.73
N ARG A 18 4.97 39.02 5.48
CA ARG A 18 3.88 39.78 4.81
C ARG A 18 3.47 39.25 3.44
N ARG A 19 4.37 38.57 2.71
CA ARG A 19 4.08 37.94 1.40
C ARG A 19 3.19 36.70 1.48
N VAL A 20 2.99 36.14 2.68
CA VAL A 20 2.19 34.94 2.91
C VAL A 20 0.79 35.38 3.34
N ALA A 21 -0.21 35.07 2.50
CA ALA A 21 -1.60 35.50 2.68
C ALA A 21 -2.36 34.72 3.76
N GLN A 22 -1.89 33.52 4.12
CA GLN A 22 -2.55 32.63 5.08
C GLN A 22 -1.53 31.99 6.01
N CYS A 23 -1.76 32.09 7.31
CA CYS A 23 -0.97 31.39 8.31
C CYS A 23 -1.19 29.88 8.21
N ARG A 24 -0.22 29.08 8.66
CA ARG A 24 -0.29 27.61 8.64
C ARG A 24 -1.43 27.02 9.49
N CYS A 25 -2.05 27.81 10.37
CA CYS A 25 -3.27 27.43 11.10
C CYS A 25 -4.57 27.65 10.29
N GLY A 26 -4.49 28.17 9.06
CA GLY A 26 -5.65 28.41 8.18
C GLY A 26 -6.19 29.84 8.20
N VAL A 27 -5.68 30.72 9.07
CA VAL A 27 -6.16 32.11 9.17
C VAL A 27 -5.52 33.00 8.11
N GLY A 28 -6.36 33.67 7.32
CA GLY A 28 -5.96 34.65 6.31
C GLY A 28 -5.59 36.02 6.92
N ARG A 29 -4.75 36.78 6.22
CA ARG A 29 -4.43 38.16 6.59
C ARG A 29 -5.62 39.06 6.29
N THR A 30 -6.22 39.67 7.31
CA THR A 30 -7.23 40.72 7.15
C THR A 30 -6.52 42.04 6.83
N GLU A 31 -6.84 42.67 5.69
CA GLU A 31 -6.32 44.00 5.36
C GLU A 31 -7.11 45.08 6.12
N PRO A 32 -6.45 46.11 6.67
CA PRO A 32 -7.15 47.19 7.37
C PRO A 32 -7.72 48.21 6.38
N GLY A 33 -9.05 48.39 6.40
CA GLY A 33 -9.84 49.39 5.68
C GLY A 33 -10.71 48.72 4.61
N THR A 34 -12.02 48.55 4.77
CA THR A 34 -13.04 49.46 5.30
C THR A 34 -14.10 48.70 6.08
N ALA A 35 -14.30 49.08 7.34
CA ALA A 35 -15.55 48.86 8.03
C ALA A 35 -16.16 50.24 8.25
N ASP A 36 -17.20 50.57 7.50
CA ASP A 36 -18.32 51.39 7.98
C ASP A 36 -19.46 51.37 6.96
N GLY A 37 -20.69 51.20 7.45
CA GLY A 37 -21.88 51.36 6.63
C GLY A 37 -23.08 50.49 7.00
N LEU A 38 -23.51 50.49 8.26
CA LEU A 38 -24.92 50.25 8.57
C LEU A 38 -25.76 51.33 7.88
N SER A 39 -26.68 50.96 6.97
CA SER A 39 -28.03 51.56 6.94
C SER A 39 -28.96 51.02 5.85
N ARG A 40 -30.24 51.14 6.21
CA ARG A 40 -31.48 50.70 5.58
C ARG A 40 -31.78 51.37 4.23
N GLN A 41 -32.87 50.85 3.64
CA GLN A 41 -33.67 51.36 2.52
C GLN A 41 -33.10 51.04 1.13
N ALA A 42 -33.88 50.80 0.08
CA ALA A 42 -35.27 50.42 -0.14
C ALA A 42 -35.39 50.33 -1.68
N GLY A 43 -36.13 49.34 -2.20
CA GLY A 43 -36.92 49.41 -3.43
C GLY A 43 -36.38 50.10 -4.69
N ARG A 44 -36.20 49.31 -5.76
CA ARG A 44 -36.83 49.45 -7.11
C ARG A 44 -36.22 48.38 -8.03
N LEU A 45 -37.01 47.38 -8.46
CA LEU A 45 -37.62 47.24 -9.81
C LEU A 45 -36.54 47.25 -10.92
N SER A 46 -36.42 46.31 -11.86
CA SER A 46 -37.44 45.48 -12.54
C SER A 46 -36.82 44.41 -13.46
N ARG A 47 -37.53 43.28 -13.58
CA ARG A 47 -37.76 42.40 -14.76
C ARG A 47 -36.68 42.23 -15.86
N ALA A 48 -36.27 40.98 -16.07
CA ALA A 48 -36.42 40.23 -17.35
C ALA A 48 -36.24 38.72 -17.06
N ARG A 49 -37.27 37.87 -17.24
CA ARG A 49 -37.40 36.82 -18.29
C ARG A 49 -36.15 35.93 -18.39
N GLY A 50 -36.15 34.60 -18.21
CA GLY A 50 -37.16 33.55 -18.17
C GLY A 50 -36.47 32.27 -18.67
N GLY A 51 -36.73 31.10 -18.09
CA GLY A 51 -36.30 29.81 -18.66
C GLY A 51 -35.99 28.67 -17.68
N ALA A 52 -36.90 27.70 -17.64
CA ALA A 52 -36.71 26.25 -17.43
C ALA A 52 -36.27 25.67 -16.06
N LEU A 53 -37.26 25.20 -15.30
CA LEU A 53 -37.26 23.90 -14.61
C LEU A 53 -38.06 22.94 -15.54
N VAL A 54 -37.76 21.65 -15.74
CA VAL A 54 -37.97 20.50 -14.84
C VAL A 54 -37.42 19.25 -15.56
N ALA A 55 -36.57 18.44 -14.92
CA ALA A 55 -36.51 16.97 -15.10
C ALA A 55 -35.41 16.37 -14.21
N SER A 56 -35.76 15.80 -13.04
CA SER A 56 -34.95 14.81 -12.30
C SER A 56 -35.73 14.29 -11.07
N GLY A 57 -36.78 13.49 -11.29
CA GLY A 57 -37.63 12.95 -10.22
C GLY A 57 -37.72 11.42 -10.14
N LEU A 58 -36.96 10.67 -10.94
CA LEU A 58 -37.22 9.23 -11.15
C LEU A 58 -36.04 8.28 -10.87
N VAL A 59 -34.96 8.73 -10.20
CA VAL A 59 -33.78 7.87 -9.95
C VAL A 59 -33.67 7.38 -8.50
N LEU A 60 -34.40 7.97 -7.54
CA LEU A 60 -34.27 7.62 -6.11
C LEU A 60 -35.16 6.45 -5.63
N GLY A 61 -36.16 6.03 -6.42
CA GLY A 61 -37.09 4.97 -6.00
C GLY A 61 -36.59 3.54 -6.20
N ALA A 62 -35.71 3.30 -7.18
CA ALA A 62 -35.28 1.94 -7.54
C ALA A 62 -34.12 1.40 -6.67
N ALA A 63 -33.36 2.27 -6.00
CA ALA A 63 -32.21 1.88 -5.20
C ALA A 63 -32.59 1.31 -3.81
N LEU A 64 -33.78 1.62 -3.29
CA LEU A 64 -34.18 1.22 -1.94
C LEU A 64 -34.74 -0.23 -1.86
N VAL A 65 -35.24 -0.78 -2.98
CA VAL A 65 -35.88 -2.10 -3.00
C VAL A 65 -34.88 -3.24 -3.16
N LEU A 66 -33.72 -3.01 -3.80
CA LEU A 66 -32.68 -4.03 -3.99
C LEU A 66 -31.82 -4.28 -2.72
N ALA A 67 -31.73 -3.31 -1.81
CA ALA A 67 -30.96 -3.46 -0.57
C ALA A 67 -31.63 -4.37 0.47
N LEU A 68 -32.96 -4.54 0.42
CA LEU A 68 -33.71 -5.32 1.40
C LEU A 68 -33.78 -6.83 1.07
N TRP A 69 -33.36 -7.25 -0.13
CA TRP A 69 -33.30 -8.67 -0.50
C TRP A 69 -31.99 -9.34 -0.05
N PHE A 70 -30.89 -8.59 0.05
CA PHE A 70 -29.55 -9.15 0.30
C PHE A 70 -29.21 -9.43 1.78
N VAL A 71 -30.04 -8.99 2.74
CA VAL A 71 -29.78 -9.18 4.18
C VAL A 71 -30.45 -10.45 4.73
N ARG A 72 -31.28 -11.15 3.94
CA ARG A 72 -32.11 -12.25 4.46
C ARG A 72 -31.60 -13.67 4.18
N ASP A 73 -30.60 -13.86 3.31
CA ASP A 73 -30.06 -15.20 3.02
C ASP A 73 -28.54 -15.25 3.24
N SER A 74 -28.14 -15.77 4.41
CA SER A 74 -26.86 -16.43 4.61
C SER A 74 -27.07 -17.50 5.70
N PRO A 75 -26.89 -18.80 5.39
CA PRO A 75 -27.06 -19.85 6.38
C PRO A 75 -25.83 -19.99 7.27
N ASP A 76 -26.10 -20.33 8.53
CA ASP A 76 -25.15 -20.62 9.59
C ASP A 76 -24.18 -21.77 9.23
N ALA A 77 -22.92 -21.64 9.63
CA ALA A 77 -22.00 -22.76 9.77
C ALA A 77 -21.21 -22.63 11.08
N ALA A 78 -21.52 -23.54 11.99
CA ALA A 78 -20.92 -23.75 13.30
C ALA A 78 -19.60 -24.54 13.23
N ASP A 79 -18.92 -24.56 14.38
CA ASP A 79 -17.85 -25.48 14.84
C ASP A 79 -16.46 -25.31 14.19
N SER A 80 -15.32 -25.42 14.88
CA SER A 80 -15.01 -25.90 16.23
C SER A 80 -13.61 -25.41 16.63
N ALA A 81 -13.43 -25.10 17.92
CA ALA A 81 -12.16 -24.77 18.54
C ALA A 81 -11.45 -26.04 19.05
N GLY A 82 -10.15 -26.17 18.77
CA GLY A 82 -9.24 -27.12 19.42
C GLY A 82 -8.00 -26.38 19.94
N PRO A 83 -7.42 -26.77 21.10
CA PRO A 83 -6.43 -25.96 21.81
C PRO A 83 -5.00 -26.16 21.25
N PRO A 84 -4.08 -25.19 21.43
CA PRO A 84 -2.69 -25.37 21.04
C PRO A 84 -1.93 -26.21 22.09
N GLY A 85 -1.25 -27.25 21.59
CA GLY A 85 -0.29 -28.05 22.33
C GLY A 85 1.02 -27.29 22.56
N VAL A 86 1.53 -27.48 23.78
CA VAL A 86 2.79 -27.03 24.35
C VAL A 86 3.95 -27.88 23.83
N LEU A 87 5.06 -27.30 23.36
CA LEU A 87 6.45 -27.82 23.32
C LEU A 87 7.34 -26.69 22.74
N SER A 88 8.57 -26.37 23.11
CA SER A 88 9.44 -26.59 24.28
C SER A 88 10.63 -25.64 24.05
N ASP A 89 11.05 -24.90 25.07
CA ASP A 89 12.35 -24.21 25.09
C ASP A 89 13.47 -25.24 25.22
N ALA A 90 14.57 -25.04 24.48
CA ALA A 90 15.89 -25.54 24.83
C ALA A 90 16.96 -24.68 24.13
N ALA A 91 17.56 -23.78 24.91
CA ALA A 91 18.79 -23.07 24.58
C ALA A 91 20.01 -23.92 24.92
N ALA A 92 21.02 -23.98 24.04
CA ALA A 92 22.44 -23.83 24.39
C ALA A 92 23.34 -23.72 23.14
N PRO A 93 24.57 -23.16 23.26
CA PRO A 93 25.31 -22.50 22.19
C PRO A 93 26.52 -23.29 21.70
N PHE A 94 26.95 -23.11 20.45
CA PHE A 94 28.34 -23.35 20.05
C PHE A 94 28.76 -22.42 18.90
N ALA A 95 29.76 -21.59 19.17
CA ALA A 95 30.58 -20.88 18.20
C ALA A 95 31.94 -21.58 18.07
N PRO A 96 32.58 -21.51 16.89
CA PRO A 96 34.04 -21.47 16.81
C PRO A 96 34.55 -20.29 15.95
N PRO A 97 35.88 -20.03 15.95
CA PRO A 97 36.40 -18.67 15.97
C PRO A 97 36.72 -18.06 14.59
N VAL A 98 36.84 -16.74 14.65
CA VAL A 98 37.31 -15.79 13.65
C VAL A 98 38.72 -16.11 13.17
N VAL A 99 38.93 -16.09 11.85
CA VAL A 99 40.25 -15.91 11.22
C VAL A 99 40.18 -14.66 10.36
N GLN A 100 40.88 -13.60 10.80
CA GLN A 100 41.12 -12.39 10.01
C GLN A 100 42.17 -12.71 8.94
N ALA A 101 41.83 -12.49 7.68
CA ALA A 101 42.81 -12.44 6.60
C ALA A 101 43.20 -10.98 6.37
N ASP A 102 44.46 -10.68 6.71
CA ASP A 102 45.14 -9.42 6.44
C ASP A 102 45.24 -9.16 4.92
N LEU A 103 44.82 -7.97 4.50
CA LEU A 103 45.07 -7.43 3.18
C LEU A 103 46.43 -6.73 3.15
N PRO A 104 47.39 -7.13 2.30
CA PRO A 104 48.60 -6.36 2.12
C PRO A 104 48.35 -5.08 1.30
N ARG A 105 48.91 -3.99 1.82
CA ARG A 105 48.97 -2.65 1.24
C ARG A 105 49.92 -2.61 0.04
N ASN A 106 49.52 -1.82 -0.96
CA ASN A 106 50.33 -0.99 -1.87
C ASN A 106 51.80 -1.43 -2.12
N ALA A 107 52.06 -1.94 -3.32
CA ALA A 107 53.39 -1.92 -3.93
C ALA A 107 53.33 -1.22 -5.30
N PRO A 108 54.32 -0.36 -5.66
CA PRO A 108 54.29 0.45 -6.88
C PRO A 108 54.68 -0.37 -8.11
N LEU A 109 54.05 -0.06 -9.24
CA LEU A 109 54.43 -0.52 -10.58
C LEU A 109 55.79 0.09 -10.95
N ALA A 110 56.83 -0.73 -10.97
CA ALA A 110 58.12 -0.42 -11.60
C ALA A 110 58.11 -0.81 -13.07
N ALA A 111 58.65 0.06 -13.91
CA ALA A 111 58.65 -0.03 -15.36
C ALA A 111 59.85 -0.80 -15.95
N THR A 112 59.57 -1.50 -17.07
CA THR A 112 60.43 -1.77 -18.27
C THR A 112 61.68 -2.68 -18.11
N PRO A 113 62.12 -3.44 -19.15
CA PRO A 113 62.21 -3.01 -20.56
C PRO A 113 61.81 -4.00 -21.67
N ALA A 114 61.83 -3.44 -22.88
CA ALA A 114 61.61 -4.05 -24.20
C ALA A 114 62.74 -4.99 -24.65
N VAL A 115 62.58 -5.52 -25.90
CA VAL A 115 63.44 -6.38 -26.75
C VAL A 115 62.79 -7.78 -26.92
N ALA A 116 62.56 -8.38 -28.11
CA ALA A 116 63.00 -8.15 -29.48
C ALA A 116 61.97 -8.72 -30.49
N ALA A 117 62.07 -8.23 -31.72
CA ALA A 117 61.41 -8.70 -32.94
C ALA A 117 61.78 -10.14 -33.32
N GLY A 118 60.87 -10.84 -34.02
CA GLY A 118 61.21 -12.09 -34.72
C GLY A 118 60.03 -12.85 -35.34
N ALA A 119 59.91 -12.74 -36.66
CA ALA A 119 59.31 -13.68 -37.62
C ALA A 119 57.77 -13.77 -37.75
N GLU A 120 57.23 -13.03 -38.73
CA GLU A 120 55.98 -13.35 -39.41
C GLU A 120 56.06 -14.72 -40.10
N ARG A 121 55.08 -15.59 -39.81
CA ARG A 121 54.75 -16.75 -40.64
C ARG A 121 53.56 -16.38 -41.51
N PRO A 122 53.54 -16.72 -42.81
CA PRO A 122 52.40 -16.42 -43.66
C PRO A 122 51.20 -17.24 -43.20
N VAL A 123 50.14 -16.56 -42.75
CA VAL A 123 48.84 -17.18 -42.51
C VAL A 123 48.21 -17.41 -43.88
N VAL A 124 48.18 -18.68 -44.27
CA VAL A 124 47.41 -19.16 -45.41
C VAL A 124 45.94 -18.82 -45.18
N ALA A 125 45.37 -18.00 -46.06
CA ALA A 125 43.95 -17.72 -46.09
C ALA A 125 43.20 -18.98 -46.57
N THR A 126 42.61 -19.72 -45.64
CA THR A 126 41.66 -20.80 -45.95
C THR A 126 40.42 -20.64 -45.08
N GLY A 127 39.28 -20.50 -45.76
CA GLY A 127 37.95 -20.62 -45.17
C GLY A 127 37.21 -19.30 -45.15
N ALA A 128 36.36 -19.09 -46.16
CA ALA A 128 35.24 -18.18 -46.01
C ALA A 128 34.38 -18.73 -44.87
N GLU A 129 34.51 -18.13 -43.70
CA GLU A 129 33.63 -18.36 -42.56
C GLU A 129 32.21 -18.07 -43.03
N ALA A 130 31.32 -19.06 -42.88
CA ALA A 130 29.91 -18.88 -43.18
C ALA A 130 29.44 -17.59 -42.48
N PRO A 131 28.68 -16.71 -43.15
CA PRO A 131 28.29 -15.45 -42.56
C PRO A 131 27.62 -15.75 -41.22
N ALA A 132 28.19 -15.19 -40.14
CA ALA A 132 27.63 -15.31 -38.82
C ALA A 132 26.14 -14.97 -38.90
N PRO A 133 25.25 -15.77 -38.28
CA PRO A 133 23.82 -15.48 -38.30
C PRO A 133 23.61 -14.03 -37.90
N PRO A 134 22.69 -13.31 -38.58
CA PRO A 134 22.47 -11.91 -38.32
C PRO A 134 22.23 -11.70 -36.81
N PRO A 135 22.79 -10.63 -36.22
CA PRO A 135 22.61 -10.38 -34.80
C PRO A 135 21.10 -10.26 -34.51
N VAL A 136 20.64 -10.98 -33.49
CA VAL A 136 19.23 -10.96 -33.05
C VAL A 136 18.86 -9.51 -32.73
N THR A 137 17.82 -9.01 -33.42
CA THR A 137 17.34 -7.64 -33.25
C THR A 137 16.46 -7.55 -32.01
N LEU A 138 16.19 -6.33 -31.54
CA LEU A 138 15.30 -6.15 -30.40
C LEU A 138 13.85 -6.52 -30.77
N GLU A 139 13.49 -6.23 -32.01
CA GLU A 139 12.23 -6.54 -32.64
C GLU A 139 11.99 -8.06 -32.64
N ASP A 140 13.02 -8.85 -32.94
CA ASP A 140 12.94 -10.32 -32.88
C ASP A 140 12.69 -10.82 -31.45
N VAL A 141 13.41 -10.25 -30.47
CA VAL A 141 13.23 -10.59 -29.04
C VAL A 141 11.80 -10.29 -28.59
N VAL A 142 11.27 -9.12 -28.98
CA VAL A 142 9.90 -8.70 -28.67
C VAL A 142 8.89 -9.61 -29.35
N ALA A 143 9.04 -9.88 -30.65
CA ALA A 143 8.15 -10.75 -31.41
C ALA A 143 8.11 -12.18 -30.84
N GLN A 144 9.25 -12.70 -30.39
CA GLN A 144 9.34 -14.00 -29.74
C GLN A 144 8.70 -14.00 -28.34
N SER A 145 8.80 -12.90 -27.60
CA SER A 145 8.38 -12.83 -26.20
C SER A 145 6.89 -12.50 -26.02
N LEU A 146 6.32 -11.68 -26.90
CA LEU A 146 4.95 -11.19 -26.79
C LEU A 146 3.88 -12.28 -26.68
N PRO A 147 3.94 -13.40 -27.44
CA PRO A 147 2.94 -14.47 -27.34
C PRO A 147 2.83 -15.12 -25.95
N ALA A 148 3.87 -14.98 -25.11
CA ALA A 148 3.87 -15.48 -23.74
C ALA A 148 3.34 -14.47 -22.70
N VAL A 149 3.12 -13.21 -23.06
CA VAL A 149 2.68 -12.15 -22.15
C VAL A 149 1.14 -12.05 -22.14
N VAL A 150 0.57 -11.85 -20.96
CA VAL A 150 -0.89 -11.78 -20.76
C VAL A 150 -1.28 -10.50 -20.01
N SER A 151 -2.46 -9.97 -20.31
CA SER A 151 -3.15 -9.01 -19.44
C SER A 151 -3.89 -9.76 -18.34
N ILE A 152 -3.94 -9.22 -17.13
CA ILE A 152 -4.61 -9.83 -15.97
C ILE A 152 -5.66 -8.86 -15.43
N ARG A 153 -6.86 -9.38 -15.16
CA ARG A 153 -7.93 -8.68 -14.46
C ARG A 153 -8.32 -9.48 -13.23
N ALA A 154 -8.23 -8.85 -12.05
CA ALA A 154 -8.55 -9.45 -10.76
C ALA A 154 -9.47 -8.49 -9.99
N GLY A 155 -10.79 -8.67 -10.12
CA GLY A 155 -11.76 -7.70 -9.60
C GLY A 155 -11.57 -6.33 -10.24
N THR A 156 -11.24 -5.32 -9.44
CA THR A 156 -10.92 -3.96 -9.91
C THR A 156 -9.45 -3.76 -10.26
N SER A 157 -8.57 -4.69 -9.88
CA SER A 157 -7.13 -4.65 -10.16
C SER A 157 -6.82 -5.09 -11.59
N ARG A 158 -5.79 -4.48 -12.18
CA ARG A 158 -5.29 -4.79 -13.53
C ARG A 158 -3.77 -4.80 -13.56
N GLY A 159 -3.21 -5.69 -14.36
CA GLY A 159 -1.77 -5.78 -14.60
C GLY A 159 -1.44 -6.72 -15.74
N SER A 160 -0.21 -7.22 -15.73
CA SER A 160 0.30 -8.19 -16.69
C SER A 160 0.82 -9.44 -16.00
N GLY A 161 1.03 -10.48 -16.78
CA GLY A 161 1.76 -11.68 -16.39
C GLY A 161 2.46 -12.27 -17.61
N PHE A 162 3.14 -13.38 -17.42
CA PHE A 162 3.66 -14.15 -18.54
C PHE A 162 3.70 -15.65 -18.24
N PHE A 163 3.49 -16.45 -19.27
CA PHE A 163 3.56 -17.89 -19.21
C PHE A 163 5.00 -18.35 -19.01
N ILE A 164 5.21 -19.17 -17.99
CA ILE A 164 6.48 -19.88 -17.71
C ILE A 164 6.35 -21.39 -17.99
N ARG A 165 5.11 -21.87 -18.06
CA ARG A 165 4.67 -23.17 -18.63
C ARG A 165 3.33 -22.95 -19.32
N PRO A 166 2.87 -23.83 -20.23
CA PRO A 166 1.60 -23.63 -20.93
C PRO A 166 0.39 -23.42 -20.02
N ASN A 167 0.43 -23.96 -18.80
CA ASN A 167 -0.63 -23.86 -17.79
C ASN A 167 -0.30 -22.94 -16.61
N LEU A 168 0.85 -22.24 -16.63
CA LEU A 168 1.35 -21.53 -15.46
C LEU A 168 1.87 -20.14 -15.84
N VAL A 169 1.29 -19.13 -15.20
CA VAL A 169 1.63 -17.72 -15.38
C VAL A 169 2.27 -17.17 -14.12
N LEU A 170 3.35 -16.40 -14.29
CA LEU A 170 3.98 -15.61 -13.24
C LEU A 170 3.51 -14.16 -13.34
N THR A 171 3.21 -13.53 -12.20
CA THR A 171 2.84 -12.11 -12.08
C THR A 171 3.21 -11.58 -10.69
N ASN A 172 2.82 -10.35 -10.37
CA ASN A 172 2.96 -9.80 -9.02
C ASN A 172 1.79 -10.17 -8.10
N ALA A 173 2.10 -10.26 -6.80
CA ALA A 173 1.10 -10.49 -5.75
C ALA A 173 0.07 -9.35 -5.65
N HIS A 174 0.48 -8.10 -5.89
CA HIS A 174 -0.46 -6.98 -5.88
C HIS A 174 -1.40 -6.95 -7.08
N VAL A 175 -1.02 -7.54 -8.23
CA VAL A 175 -1.89 -7.58 -9.41
C VAL A 175 -3.11 -8.44 -9.16
N VAL A 176 -2.96 -9.55 -8.44
CA VAL A 176 -4.05 -10.46 -8.10
C VAL A 176 -4.93 -9.97 -6.94
N ASP A 177 -4.49 -8.96 -6.18
CA ASP A 177 -5.21 -8.29 -5.09
C ASP A 177 -6.06 -9.21 -4.18
N ARG A 178 -5.44 -10.32 -3.72
CA ARG A 178 -6.07 -11.34 -2.85
C ARG A 178 -7.28 -12.08 -3.46
N GLN A 179 -7.57 -11.90 -4.74
CA GLN A 179 -8.57 -12.67 -5.46
C GLN A 179 -8.09 -14.12 -5.59
N LEU A 180 -9.02 -15.08 -5.52
CA LEU A 180 -8.71 -16.50 -5.72
C LEU A 180 -8.76 -16.91 -7.19
N ALA A 181 -9.52 -16.17 -8.00
CA ALA A 181 -9.69 -16.37 -9.43
C ALA A 181 -9.45 -15.05 -10.17
N VAL A 182 -8.88 -15.16 -11.37
CA VAL A 182 -8.55 -14.03 -12.23
C VAL A 182 -8.86 -14.36 -13.69
N GLU A 183 -9.05 -13.31 -14.48
CA GLU A 183 -9.21 -13.41 -15.93
C GLU A 183 -7.90 -13.01 -16.61
N LEU A 184 -7.46 -13.82 -17.56
CA LEU A 184 -6.28 -13.57 -18.39
C LEU A 184 -6.71 -13.27 -19.82
N GLN A 185 -6.06 -12.30 -20.46
CA GLN A 185 -6.27 -12.01 -21.87
C GLN A 185 -4.93 -12.12 -22.63
N ALA A 186 -4.88 -12.97 -23.65
CA ALA A 186 -3.69 -13.23 -24.44
C ALA A 186 -4.06 -13.51 -25.91
N GLY A 187 -3.46 -12.81 -26.87
CA GLY A 187 -3.72 -13.05 -28.30
C GLY A 187 -5.19 -12.91 -28.73
N GLY A 188 -5.97 -12.08 -28.03
CA GLY A 188 -7.41 -11.93 -28.26
C GLY A 188 -8.29 -13.00 -27.59
N LEU A 189 -7.69 -13.99 -26.95
CA LEU A 189 -8.39 -15.04 -26.19
C LEU A 189 -8.46 -14.67 -24.70
N THR A 190 -9.53 -15.14 -24.05
CA THR A 190 -9.74 -15.00 -22.61
C THR A 190 -9.63 -16.36 -21.94
N TYR A 191 -8.85 -16.43 -20.86
CA TYR A 191 -8.68 -17.61 -20.03
C TYR A 191 -9.10 -17.31 -18.59
N ALA A 192 -9.72 -18.29 -17.94
CA ALA A 192 -9.88 -18.26 -16.50
C ALA A 192 -8.64 -18.86 -15.83
N ALA A 193 -8.20 -18.30 -14.70
CA ALA A 193 -7.09 -18.83 -13.93
C ALA A 193 -7.35 -18.73 -12.42
N ARG A 194 -6.74 -19.64 -11.66
CA ARG A 194 -6.76 -19.62 -10.19
C ARG A 194 -5.40 -19.24 -9.64
N VAL A 195 -5.37 -18.60 -8.47
CA VAL A 195 -4.11 -18.33 -7.76
C VAL A 195 -3.60 -19.63 -7.15
N ALA A 196 -2.51 -20.17 -7.71
CA ALA A 196 -1.88 -21.41 -7.27
C ALA A 196 -0.83 -21.17 -6.17
N GLY A 197 -0.25 -19.97 -6.13
CA GLY A 197 0.72 -19.59 -5.10
C GLY A 197 0.83 -18.08 -4.96
N LEU A 198 1.04 -17.60 -3.75
CA LEU A 198 1.15 -16.18 -3.44
C LEU A 198 2.29 -15.94 -2.45
N SER A 199 3.19 -15.03 -2.81
CA SER A 199 4.26 -14.54 -1.95
C SER A 199 4.18 -13.01 -1.91
N THR A 200 3.46 -12.51 -0.92
CA THR A 200 3.39 -11.06 -0.68
C THR A 200 4.74 -10.48 -0.26
N GLY A 201 5.61 -11.27 0.39
CA GLY A 201 6.96 -10.82 0.77
C GLY A 201 7.84 -10.48 -0.42
N THR A 202 7.78 -11.26 -1.51
CA THR A 202 8.53 -11.00 -2.76
C THR A 202 7.69 -10.23 -3.79
N ASP A 203 6.42 -9.95 -3.49
CA ASP A 203 5.43 -9.41 -4.42
C ASP A 203 5.26 -10.26 -5.69
N LEU A 204 5.27 -11.60 -5.58
CA LEU A 204 5.07 -12.54 -6.69
C LEU A 204 3.84 -13.43 -6.48
N ALA A 205 3.19 -13.81 -7.56
CA ALA A 205 2.10 -14.78 -7.59
C ALA A 205 2.23 -15.74 -8.77
N LEU A 206 1.83 -16.99 -8.54
CA LEU A 206 1.66 -18.01 -9.57
C LEU A 206 0.17 -18.23 -9.84
N LEU A 207 -0.18 -18.23 -11.11
CA LEU A 207 -1.52 -18.42 -11.61
C LEU A 207 -1.57 -19.70 -12.44
N GLU A 208 -2.50 -20.58 -12.11
CA GLU A 208 -2.76 -21.79 -12.88
C GLU A 208 -3.93 -21.54 -13.82
N VAL A 209 -3.66 -21.70 -15.12
CA VAL A 209 -4.62 -21.44 -16.19
C VAL A 209 -5.53 -22.66 -16.37
N LEU A 210 -6.84 -22.41 -16.41
CA LEU A 210 -7.85 -23.43 -16.67
C LEU A 210 -7.95 -23.65 -18.18
N ASN A 211 -7.94 -24.92 -18.60
CA ASN A 211 -7.99 -25.32 -20.01
C ASN A 211 -6.88 -24.68 -20.88
N PRO A 212 -5.60 -24.87 -20.52
CA PRO A 212 -4.48 -24.26 -21.23
C PRO A 212 -4.32 -24.85 -22.64
N SER A 213 -3.87 -24.02 -23.58
CA SER A 213 -3.40 -24.51 -24.87
C SER A 213 -2.04 -25.19 -24.71
N PRO A 214 -1.85 -26.45 -25.17
CA PRO A 214 -0.55 -27.12 -25.13
C PRO A 214 0.53 -26.40 -25.96
N LEU A 215 0.10 -25.58 -26.93
CA LEU A 215 0.97 -24.80 -27.82
C LEU A 215 1.22 -23.38 -27.31
N GLN A 216 0.77 -23.06 -26.09
CA GLN A 216 0.97 -21.74 -25.50
C GLN A 216 2.47 -21.44 -25.37
N ALA A 217 2.89 -20.31 -25.95
CA ALA A 217 4.26 -19.83 -25.85
C ALA A 217 4.62 -19.52 -24.40
N THR A 218 5.90 -19.74 -24.06
CA THR A 218 6.42 -19.56 -22.69
C THR A 218 7.76 -18.84 -22.73
N LEU A 219 8.09 -18.14 -21.64
CA LEU A 219 9.40 -17.55 -21.43
C LEU A 219 10.25 -18.44 -20.52
N ARG A 220 11.52 -18.58 -20.88
CA ARG A 220 12.53 -19.16 -19.99
C ARG A 220 12.85 -18.19 -18.87
N LEU A 221 13.02 -18.72 -17.67
CA LEU A 221 13.50 -17.94 -16.52
C LEU A 221 15.03 -17.97 -16.49
N GLY A 222 15.63 -16.79 -16.36
CA GLY A 222 17.06 -16.61 -16.16
C GLY A 222 17.46 -16.57 -14.69
N SER A 223 18.59 -15.93 -14.40
CA SER A 223 19.02 -15.62 -13.04
C SER A 223 19.56 -14.21 -12.95
N PHE A 224 19.30 -13.51 -11.85
CA PHE A 224 19.93 -12.21 -11.57
C PHE A 224 21.45 -12.31 -11.42
N LYS A 225 22.01 -13.50 -11.18
CA LYS A 225 23.47 -13.70 -11.07
C LYS A 225 24.20 -13.44 -12.39
N ASP A 226 23.50 -13.63 -13.50
CA ASP A 226 24.02 -13.39 -14.85
C ASP A 226 23.75 -11.97 -15.34
N VAL A 227 23.01 -11.16 -14.56
CA VAL A 227 22.62 -9.80 -14.91
C VAL A 227 23.78 -8.84 -14.67
N ARG A 228 24.08 -8.01 -15.67
CA ARG A 228 25.14 -6.99 -15.61
C ARG A 228 24.57 -5.59 -15.79
N ALA A 229 25.06 -4.63 -15.02
CA ALA A 229 24.76 -3.23 -15.26
C ALA A 229 25.20 -2.83 -16.68
N GLY A 230 24.39 -2.01 -17.35
CA GLY A 230 24.58 -1.61 -18.75
C GLY A 230 24.03 -2.58 -19.79
N GLN A 231 23.62 -3.81 -19.41
CA GLN A 231 23.01 -4.72 -20.38
C GLN A 231 21.62 -4.24 -20.80
N GLU A 232 21.30 -4.35 -22.08
CA GLU A 232 19.99 -3.99 -22.60
C GLU A 232 18.90 -4.95 -22.12
N VAL A 233 17.75 -4.37 -21.80
CA VAL A 233 16.55 -5.08 -21.36
C VAL A 233 15.31 -4.47 -21.99
N VAL A 234 14.28 -5.29 -22.08
CA VAL A 234 12.96 -4.89 -22.54
C VAL A 234 11.94 -5.23 -21.46
N ALA A 235 11.15 -4.26 -21.06
CA ALA A 235 9.98 -4.49 -20.25
C ALA A 235 8.75 -4.60 -21.15
N ILE A 236 8.00 -5.68 -20.96
CA ILE A 236 6.83 -5.99 -21.78
C ILE A 236 5.61 -6.08 -20.85
N GLY A 237 4.49 -5.52 -21.29
CA GLY A 237 3.23 -5.62 -20.57
C GLY A 237 2.02 -5.21 -21.39
N SER A 238 0.89 -5.08 -20.71
CA SER A 238 -0.42 -4.71 -21.25
C SER A 238 -0.91 -3.46 -20.52
N ALA A 239 -0.55 -2.29 -21.05
CA ALA A 239 -0.94 -1.02 -20.45
C ALA A 239 -2.46 -0.82 -20.50
N PHE A 240 -3.07 -0.60 -19.34
CA PHE A 240 -4.47 -0.21 -19.15
C PHE A 240 -5.57 -1.18 -19.68
N GLY A 241 -5.21 -2.36 -20.18
CA GLY A 241 -6.18 -3.32 -20.75
C GLY A 241 -6.83 -2.88 -22.08
N VAL A 242 -6.36 -1.77 -22.65
CA VAL A 242 -6.76 -1.24 -23.97
C VAL A 242 -5.57 -1.10 -24.92
N LEU A 243 -4.35 -0.91 -24.39
CA LEU A 243 -3.10 -0.96 -25.14
C LEU A 243 -2.42 -2.30 -24.87
N ALA A 244 -2.81 -3.33 -25.63
CA ALA A 244 -2.05 -4.58 -25.62
C ALA A 244 -0.61 -4.31 -26.08
N ASN A 245 0.37 -4.99 -25.46
CA ASN A 245 1.76 -5.05 -25.93
C ASN A 245 2.55 -3.75 -25.80
N THR A 246 2.49 -3.09 -24.64
CA THR A 246 3.42 -1.99 -24.34
C THR A 246 4.81 -2.55 -24.13
N VAL A 247 5.76 -2.05 -24.92
CA VAL A 247 7.16 -2.46 -24.92
C VAL A 247 8.00 -1.23 -24.62
N THR A 248 8.83 -1.31 -23.59
CA THR A 248 9.78 -0.24 -23.25
C THR A 248 11.18 -0.83 -23.17
N ARG A 249 12.15 -0.13 -23.76
CA ARG A 249 13.55 -0.51 -23.77
C ARG A 249 14.31 0.30 -22.74
N GLY A 250 15.30 -0.32 -22.12
CA GLY A 250 16.28 0.34 -21.28
C GLY A 250 17.51 -0.54 -21.06
N ILE A 251 18.22 -0.27 -19.99
CA ILE A 251 19.34 -1.05 -19.49
C ILE A 251 19.12 -1.42 -18.03
N VAL A 252 19.80 -2.46 -17.57
CA VAL A 252 19.97 -2.67 -16.14
C VAL A 252 20.86 -1.56 -15.58
N SER A 253 20.32 -0.74 -14.70
CA SER A 253 21.08 0.30 -14.00
C SER A 253 21.87 -0.29 -12.82
N ALA A 254 21.27 -1.22 -12.07
CA ALA A 254 21.89 -1.89 -10.93
C ALA A 254 21.11 -3.14 -10.50
N VAL A 255 21.75 -4.05 -9.77
CA VAL A 255 21.08 -5.08 -8.96
C VAL A 255 21.14 -4.63 -7.51
N ARG A 256 20.00 -4.68 -6.81
CA ARG A 256 19.84 -4.19 -5.43
C ARG A 256 19.24 -5.28 -4.56
N SER A 257 19.63 -5.31 -3.29
CA SER A 257 18.97 -6.13 -2.28
C SER A 257 18.29 -5.23 -1.25
N THR A 258 17.04 -5.54 -0.92
CA THR A 258 16.24 -4.90 0.13
C THR A 258 15.64 -6.00 1.01
N GLY A 259 16.15 -6.13 2.24
CA GLY A 259 15.95 -7.35 3.03
C GLY A 259 16.36 -8.59 2.23
N ASP A 260 15.48 -9.60 2.20
CA ASP A 260 15.69 -10.86 1.47
C ASP A 260 15.26 -10.80 -0.01
N VAL A 261 14.84 -9.64 -0.51
CA VAL A 261 14.35 -9.48 -1.89
C VAL A 261 15.40 -8.80 -2.75
N THR A 262 15.65 -9.40 -3.91
CA THR A 262 16.56 -8.90 -4.94
C THR A 262 15.76 -8.20 -6.02
N LEU A 263 16.15 -6.98 -6.34
CA LEU A 263 15.53 -6.11 -7.33
C LEU A 263 16.52 -5.79 -8.44
N ILE A 264 16.03 -5.77 -9.67
CA ILE A 264 16.75 -5.28 -10.83
C ILE A 264 16.26 -3.86 -11.08
N GLN A 265 17.14 -2.88 -10.87
CA GLN A 265 16.91 -1.49 -11.20
C GLN A 265 17.14 -1.29 -12.69
N THR A 266 16.23 -0.61 -13.36
CA THR A 266 16.26 -0.34 -14.81
C THR A 266 15.79 1.08 -15.11
N ASP A 267 16.25 1.64 -16.23
CA ASP A 267 15.72 2.88 -16.78
C ASP A 267 14.64 2.63 -17.86
N ALA A 268 14.35 1.36 -18.18
CA ALA A 268 13.19 1.01 -18.99
C ALA A 268 11.92 1.50 -18.30
N ALA A 269 11.09 2.25 -19.02
CA ALA A 269 9.90 2.84 -18.43
C ALA A 269 8.90 1.77 -17.96
N ILE A 270 8.61 1.73 -16.65
CA ILE A 270 7.61 0.86 -16.04
C ILE A 270 6.42 1.72 -15.61
N ASN A 271 5.30 1.55 -16.31
CA ASN A 271 4.06 2.29 -16.11
C ASN A 271 2.92 1.36 -15.68
N PRO A 272 1.78 1.91 -15.24
CA PRO A 272 0.58 1.11 -15.01
C PRO A 272 0.23 0.17 -16.17
N GLY A 273 0.14 -1.12 -15.83
CA GLY A 273 -0.09 -2.22 -16.78
C GLY A 273 1.16 -2.97 -17.23
N ASN A 274 2.38 -2.47 -17.03
CA ASN A 274 3.60 -3.29 -17.15
C ASN A 274 3.86 -4.14 -15.90
N SER A 275 3.30 -3.78 -14.73
CA SER A 275 3.42 -4.57 -13.49
C SER A 275 3.00 -6.01 -13.72
N GLY A 276 3.83 -6.94 -13.28
CA GLY A 276 3.64 -8.37 -13.38
C GLY A 276 4.11 -8.95 -14.73
N GLY A 277 4.35 -8.11 -15.73
CA GLY A 277 4.96 -8.51 -17.00
C GLY A 277 6.48 -8.77 -16.86
N PRO A 278 7.10 -9.40 -17.86
CA PRO A 278 8.51 -9.76 -17.79
C PRO A 278 9.44 -8.58 -18.09
N LEU A 279 10.60 -8.58 -17.42
CA LEU A 279 11.80 -7.89 -17.87
C LEU A 279 12.69 -8.92 -18.58
N VAL A 280 12.85 -8.79 -19.89
CA VAL A 280 13.60 -9.74 -20.73
C VAL A 280 14.93 -9.17 -21.18
N ASP A 281 15.94 -10.03 -21.30
CA ASP A 281 17.23 -9.70 -21.91
C ASP A 281 17.23 -9.91 -23.43
N ARG A 282 18.36 -9.62 -24.10
CA ARG A 282 18.52 -9.81 -25.56
C ARG A 282 18.41 -11.28 -26.04
N ARG A 283 18.34 -12.25 -25.12
CA ARG A 283 18.16 -13.68 -25.44
C ARG A 283 16.69 -14.09 -25.36
N GLY A 284 15.77 -13.17 -25.06
CA GLY A 284 14.37 -13.48 -24.79
C GLY A 284 14.17 -14.23 -23.47
N VAL A 285 15.13 -14.13 -22.55
CA VAL A 285 15.05 -14.78 -21.23
C VAL A 285 14.53 -13.77 -20.21
N ALA A 286 13.50 -14.14 -19.46
CA ALA A 286 12.96 -13.32 -18.38
C ALA A 286 13.92 -13.32 -17.20
N ILE A 287 14.47 -12.16 -16.85
CA ILE A 287 15.39 -11.98 -15.72
C ILE A 287 14.70 -11.34 -14.51
N GLY A 288 13.53 -10.74 -14.70
CA GLY A 288 12.73 -10.18 -13.61
C GLY A 288 11.25 -10.01 -13.96
N VAL A 289 10.47 -9.63 -12.95
CA VAL A 289 9.04 -9.31 -13.02
C VAL A 289 8.85 -7.83 -12.70
N ASN A 290 8.43 -7.04 -13.68
CA ASN A 290 8.30 -5.58 -13.57
C ASN A 290 7.36 -5.20 -12.41
N SER A 291 7.70 -4.20 -11.59
CA SER A 291 6.85 -3.75 -10.47
C SER A 291 6.73 -2.23 -10.42
N MET A 292 5.53 -1.71 -10.68
CA MET A 292 5.23 -0.27 -10.63
C MET A 292 5.12 0.29 -9.21
N ARG A 293 4.95 -0.57 -8.19
CA ARG A 293 4.75 -0.07 -6.82
C ARG A 293 5.91 0.80 -6.37
N VAL A 294 7.11 0.65 -6.97
CA VAL A 294 8.30 1.38 -6.55
C VAL A 294 8.31 2.87 -6.95
N THR A 295 7.42 3.30 -7.85
CA THR A 295 7.59 4.58 -8.55
C THR A 295 6.41 5.54 -8.43
N GLU A 296 5.35 5.20 -7.67
CA GLU A 296 4.15 6.05 -7.54
C GLU A 296 4.45 7.51 -7.12
N ARG A 297 5.62 7.78 -6.51
CA ARG A 297 6.12 9.15 -6.21
C ARG A 297 7.61 9.39 -6.50
N GLY A 298 8.33 8.38 -7.01
CA GLY A 298 9.80 8.30 -6.94
C GLY A 298 10.55 8.63 -8.23
N GLY A 299 10.47 9.87 -8.71
CA GLY A 299 11.37 10.40 -9.76
C GLY A 299 11.23 9.80 -11.16
N GLN A 300 11.52 10.60 -12.20
CA GLN A 300 11.55 10.11 -13.59
C GLN A 300 12.80 9.24 -13.82
N GLY A 301 12.66 8.09 -14.48
CA GLY A 301 13.78 7.25 -14.92
C GLY A 301 14.32 6.23 -13.91
N LEU A 302 13.62 6.00 -12.80
CA LEU A 302 13.97 4.95 -11.84
C LEU A 302 12.87 3.89 -11.81
N ALA A 303 13.14 2.67 -12.28
CA ALA A 303 12.18 1.58 -12.27
C ALA A 303 12.79 0.28 -11.74
N PHE A 304 11.94 -0.65 -11.32
CA PHE A 304 12.38 -1.89 -10.68
C PHE A 304 11.59 -3.10 -11.16
N ALA A 305 12.27 -4.23 -11.24
CA ALA A 305 11.70 -5.56 -11.40
C ALA A 305 12.15 -6.47 -10.26
N VAL A 306 11.27 -7.32 -9.76
CA VAL A 306 11.64 -8.38 -8.81
C VAL A 306 12.46 -9.43 -9.57
N ALA A 307 13.64 -9.79 -9.07
CA ALA A 307 14.47 -10.81 -9.70
C ALA A 307 13.71 -12.13 -9.84
N VAL A 308 13.80 -12.76 -11.02
CA VAL A 308 12.96 -13.93 -11.35
C VAL A 308 13.29 -15.16 -10.50
N ASP A 309 14.49 -15.22 -9.93
CA ASP A 309 14.96 -16.27 -9.02
C ASP A 309 14.01 -16.46 -7.82
N HIS A 310 13.34 -15.40 -7.38
CA HIS A 310 12.35 -15.46 -6.29
C HIS A 310 11.13 -16.32 -6.63
N ALA A 311 10.86 -16.57 -7.92
CA ALA A 311 9.79 -17.47 -8.35
C ALA A 311 10.06 -18.94 -7.98
N ALA A 312 11.33 -19.34 -7.75
CA ALA A 312 11.67 -20.72 -7.41
C ALA A 312 10.99 -21.20 -6.12
N GLY A 313 10.88 -20.32 -5.11
CA GLY A 313 10.17 -20.64 -3.87
C GLY A 313 8.69 -20.97 -4.11
N LEU A 314 8.01 -20.15 -4.91
CA LEU A 314 6.61 -20.36 -5.29
C LEU A 314 6.43 -21.63 -6.12
N LEU A 315 7.35 -21.91 -7.06
CA LEU A 315 7.35 -23.13 -7.87
C LEU A 315 7.55 -24.40 -7.05
N GLY A 316 8.27 -24.31 -5.93
CA GLY A 316 8.40 -25.36 -4.92
C GLY A 316 7.25 -25.42 -3.91
N GLY A 317 6.17 -24.65 -4.11
CA GLY A 317 4.98 -24.63 -3.25
C GLY A 317 5.10 -23.76 -1.99
N ARG A 318 6.20 -23.02 -1.80
CA ARG A 318 6.34 -22.11 -0.65
C ARG A 318 5.52 -20.85 -0.89
N THR A 319 4.49 -20.66 -0.06
CA THR A 319 3.75 -19.40 0.02
C THR A 319 4.24 -18.57 1.21
N ALA A 320 4.23 -17.25 1.07
CA ALA A 320 4.72 -16.34 2.13
C ALA A 320 3.79 -15.14 2.27
N ARG A 321 3.24 -14.96 3.48
CA ARG A 321 2.40 -13.82 3.83
C ARG A 321 3.21 -12.84 4.68
N ALA A 322 3.51 -11.67 4.13
CA ALA A 322 4.20 -10.58 4.80
C ALA A 322 3.24 -9.39 4.92
N THR A 323 3.31 -8.69 6.05
CA THR A 323 2.53 -7.46 6.31
C THR A 323 3.06 -6.25 5.56
N SER A 324 4.31 -6.28 5.10
CA SER A 324 4.90 -5.29 4.21
C SER A 324 5.86 -5.93 3.21
N THR A 325 6.03 -5.30 2.04
CA THR A 325 6.98 -5.78 1.03
C THR A 325 8.28 -4.97 1.10
N PRO A 326 9.44 -5.55 0.78
CA PRO A 326 10.67 -4.78 0.68
C PRO A 326 10.62 -3.69 -0.41
N LEU A 327 9.73 -3.82 -1.40
CA LEU A 327 9.40 -2.77 -2.37
C LEU A 327 8.69 -1.57 -1.70
N GLN A 328 7.75 -1.82 -0.78
CA GLN A 328 7.18 -0.76 0.07
C GLN A 328 8.22 -0.14 1.00
N GLY A 329 9.22 -0.91 1.44
CA GLY A 329 10.38 -0.39 2.19
C GLY A 329 11.23 0.55 1.35
N LEU A 330 11.55 0.15 0.11
CA LEU A 330 12.33 0.94 -0.83
C LEU A 330 11.63 2.27 -1.18
N ASN A 331 10.31 2.26 -1.41
CA ASN A 331 9.54 3.51 -1.55
C ASN A 331 9.71 4.46 -0.40
N ARG A 332 9.60 3.94 0.83
CA ARG A 332 9.72 4.75 2.04
C ARG A 332 11.08 5.42 2.14
N VAL A 333 12.15 4.68 1.82
CA VAL A 333 13.53 5.21 1.78
C VAL A 333 13.67 6.29 0.70
N MET A 334 13.16 6.05 -0.51
CA MET A 334 13.25 7.01 -1.62
C MET A 334 12.40 8.26 -1.41
N GLU A 335 11.27 8.15 -0.70
CA GLU A 335 10.42 9.28 -0.32
C GLU A 335 10.97 10.08 0.88
N GLY A 336 12.12 9.69 1.45
CA GLY A 336 12.75 10.38 2.57
C GLY A 336 12.02 10.20 3.90
N ALA A 337 11.13 9.20 4.01
CA ALA A 337 10.49 8.87 5.28
C ALA A 337 11.50 8.18 6.19
N SER A 338 11.87 8.83 7.29
CA SER A 338 12.71 8.18 8.30
C SER A 338 12.00 6.99 8.93
N ASP A 339 12.73 5.98 9.39
CA ASP A 339 12.16 4.81 10.07
C ASP A 339 11.23 5.21 11.23
N ALA A 340 11.60 6.27 11.96
CA ALA A 340 10.77 6.86 13.01
C ALA A 340 9.46 7.47 12.47
N ALA A 341 9.46 8.05 11.27
CA ALA A 341 8.25 8.54 10.62
C ALA A 341 7.35 7.39 10.15
N ALA A 342 7.94 6.33 9.60
CA ALA A 342 7.19 5.14 9.17
C ALA A 342 6.55 4.40 10.37
N ILE A 343 7.29 4.20 11.46
CA ILE A 343 6.77 3.60 12.71
C ILE A 343 5.62 4.44 13.25
N ARG A 344 5.74 5.77 13.21
CA ARG A 344 4.68 6.69 13.65
C ARG A 344 3.44 6.60 12.78
N GLU A 345 3.60 6.54 11.47
CA GLU A 345 2.48 6.42 10.54
C GLU A 345 1.75 5.09 10.74
N GLN A 346 2.49 3.98 10.84
CA GLN A 346 1.92 2.67 11.16
C GLN A 346 1.17 2.69 12.50
N GLY A 347 1.75 3.33 13.53
CA GLY A 347 1.08 3.48 14.81
C GLY A 347 -0.15 4.36 14.77
N THR A 348 -0.17 5.37 13.89
CA THR A 348 -1.35 6.22 13.66
C THR A 348 -2.49 5.40 13.04
N GLN A 349 -2.18 4.57 12.05
CA GLN A 349 -3.15 3.68 11.40
C GLN A 349 -3.69 2.62 12.37
N ALA A 350 -2.82 1.97 13.14
CA ALA A 350 -3.22 0.99 14.15
C ALA A 350 -4.11 1.62 15.24
N TYR A 351 -3.77 2.84 15.67
CA TYR A 351 -4.60 3.60 16.62
C TYR A 351 -5.98 3.93 16.05
N SER A 352 -6.05 4.39 14.78
CA SER A 352 -7.32 4.66 14.10
C SER A 352 -8.22 3.42 14.04
N ALA A 353 -7.66 2.27 13.66
CA ALA A 353 -8.42 1.01 13.61
C ALA A 353 -8.93 0.58 14.99
N ALA A 354 -8.13 0.77 16.04
CA ALA A 354 -8.56 0.51 17.41
C ALA A 354 -9.70 1.45 17.85
N LEU A 355 -9.65 2.73 17.48
CA LEU A 355 -10.73 3.68 17.75
C LEU A 355 -12.02 3.32 17.00
N GLU A 356 -11.92 2.83 15.76
CA GLU A 356 -13.09 2.33 15.02
C GLU A 356 -13.75 1.14 15.72
N ALA A 357 -12.95 0.21 16.24
CA ALA A 357 -13.46 -0.93 17.02
C ALA A 357 -14.15 -0.48 18.32
N ALA A 358 -13.49 0.37 19.10
CA ALA A 358 -14.04 0.93 20.32
C ALA A 358 -15.31 1.77 20.04
N ALA A 359 -15.37 2.49 18.91
CA ALA A 359 -16.52 3.29 18.52
C ALA A 359 -17.77 2.44 18.22
N ARG A 360 -17.59 1.22 17.71
CA ARG A 360 -18.70 0.26 17.49
C ARG A 360 -19.29 -0.20 18.83
N GLN A 361 -18.44 -0.66 19.75
CA GLN A 361 -18.88 -1.04 21.11
C GLN A 361 -19.53 0.14 21.85
N ALA A 362 -18.96 1.33 21.70
CA ALA A 362 -19.53 2.55 22.25
C ALA A 362 -20.91 2.88 21.65
N GLY A 363 -21.16 2.54 20.38
CA GLY A 363 -22.49 2.66 19.75
C GLY A 363 -23.54 1.75 20.36
N GLU A 364 -23.17 0.53 20.78
CA GLU A 364 -24.07 -0.37 21.51
C GLU A 364 -24.42 0.20 22.90
N LEU A 365 -23.43 0.80 23.58
CA LEU A 365 -23.64 1.53 24.82
C LEU A 365 -24.55 2.76 24.64
N ASP A 366 -24.42 3.50 23.54
CA ASP A 366 -25.33 4.61 23.24
C ASP A 366 -26.78 4.14 23.12
N ALA A 367 -27.01 2.98 22.47
CA ALA A 367 -28.34 2.40 22.33
C ALA A 367 -28.91 1.96 23.69
N LEU A 368 -28.11 1.28 24.51
CA LEU A 368 -28.49 0.89 25.88
C LEU A 368 -28.80 2.11 26.75
N TRP A 369 -27.94 3.12 26.70
CA TRP A 369 -28.13 4.34 27.48
C TRP A 369 -29.41 5.06 27.06
N THR A 370 -29.59 5.29 25.76
CA THR A 370 -30.77 5.99 25.22
C THR A 370 -32.08 5.29 25.58
N ARG A 371 -32.07 3.94 25.59
CA ARG A 371 -33.27 3.15 25.88
C ARG A 371 -33.69 3.21 27.35
N TYR A 372 -32.73 3.11 28.29
CA TYR A 372 -33.05 2.89 29.70
C TYR A 372 -32.78 4.10 30.59
N ALA A 373 -31.85 4.99 30.22
CA ALA A 373 -31.50 6.15 31.05
C ALA A 373 -32.69 7.06 31.37
N PRO A 374 -33.65 7.35 30.46
CA PRO A 374 -34.81 8.17 30.80
C PRO A 374 -35.67 7.61 31.94
N ALA A 375 -35.70 6.29 32.12
CA ALA A 375 -36.43 5.64 33.19
C ALA A 375 -35.58 5.39 34.44
N CYS A 376 -34.26 5.21 34.27
CA CYS A 376 -33.36 4.74 35.33
C CYS A 376 -32.45 5.82 35.92
N VAL A 377 -32.16 6.91 35.21
CA VAL A 377 -31.19 7.93 35.65
C VAL A 377 -31.93 9.16 36.18
N ALA A 378 -31.79 9.43 37.48
CA ALA A 378 -32.30 10.65 38.10
C ALA A 378 -31.35 11.84 37.90
N ARG A 379 -30.03 11.59 37.93
CA ARG A 379 -28.99 12.59 37.68
C ARG A 379 -27.70 11.94 37.18
N ALA A 380 -27.06 12.56 36.20
CA ALA A 380 -25.76 12.17 35.67
C ALA A 380 -24.96 13.40 35.24
N SER A 381 -23.65 13.40 35.48
CA SER A 381 -22.75 14.45 34.97
C SER A 381 -22.29 14.09 33.56
N THR A 382 -22.77 14.82 32.55
CA THR A 382 -22.36 14.59 31.16
C THR A 382 -21.13 15.43 30.84
N THR A 383 -19.97 14.79 30.79
CA THR A 383 -18.74 15.37 30.24
C THR A 383 -18.23 14.50 29.10
N GLY A 384 -17.80 15.12 28.00
CA GLY A 384 -17.31 14.44 26.80
C GLY A 384 -18.39 14.11 25.75
N ASP A 385 -17.99 13.33 24.75
CA ASP A 385 -18.77 13.15 23.51
C ASP A 385 -20.02 12.26 23.64
N ARG A 386 -20.11 11.46 24.72
CA ARG A 386 -21.18 10.46 24.93
C ARG A 386 -21.79 10.57 26.33
N PRO A 387 -23.12 10.43 26.45
CA PRO A 387 -23.81 10.67 27.72
C PRO A 387 -23.47 9.64 28.80
N TRP A 388 -23.21 8.39 28.40
CA TRP A 388 -22.82 7.33 29.34
C TRP A 388 -21.40 7.50 29.89
N PHE A 389 -20.57 8.42 29.36
CA PHE A 389 -19.30 8.79 30.00
C PHE A 389 -19.48 9.33 31.42
N ALA A 390 -20.71 9.68 31.81
CA ALA A 390 -21.07 9.97 33.20
C ALA A 390 -20.64 8.87 34.19
N VAL A 391 -20.55 7.59 33.76
CA VAL A 391 -20.08 6.51 34.63
C VAL A 391 -18.60 6.61 35.01
N PHE A 392 -17.82 7.44 34.30
CA PHE A 392 -16.41 7.73 34.62
C PHE A 392 -16.24 9.06 35.37
N GLY A 393 -17.31 9.85 35.47
CA GLY A 393 -17.29 11.16 36.10
C GLY A 393 -17.01 11.07 37.60
N PRO A 394 -16.56 12.17 38.23
CA PRO A 394 -16.39 12.24 39.67
C PRO A 394 -17.71 12.23 40.44
N GLU A 395 -18.83 12.55 39.77
CA GLU A 395 -20.18 12.34 40.31
C GLU A 395 -20.73 11.00 39.81
N ASP A 396 -21.12 10.12 40.74
CA ASP A 396 -21.80 8.87 40.40
C ASP A 396 -23.12 9.14 39.66
N VAL A 397 -23.45 8.26 38.70
CA VAL A 397 -24.79 8.19 38.10
C VAL A 397 -25.79 7.84 39.20
N ARG A 398 -26.68 8.77 39.54
CA ARG A 398 -27.73 8.55 40.54
C ARG A 398 -28.94 7.93 39.88
N LEU A 399 -29.32 6.76 40.40
CA LEU A 399 -30.49 6.02 39.93
C LEU A 399 -31.79 6.63 40.46
N GLY A 400 -32.82 6.59 39.62
CA GLY A 400 -34.21 6.78 40.03
C GLY A 400 -34.89 5.44 40.34
N THR A 401 -36.18 5.49 40.64
CA THR A 401 -37.02 4.30 40.82
C THR A 401 -37.83 4.04 39.56
N SER A 402 -37.70 2.85 38.96
CA SER A 402 -38.52 2.41 37.82
C SER A 402 -39.25 1.11 38.15
N PRO A 403 -40.59 1.04 37.96
CA PRO A 403 -41.32 -0.21 38.11
C PRO A 403 -41.15 -1.16 36.91
N ALA A 404 -40.64 -0.67 35.78
CA ALA A 404 -40.51 -1.43 34.54
C ALA A 404 -39.14 -2.09 34.35
N TYR A 405 -38.11 -1.63 35.06
CA TYR A 405 -36.72 -2.05 34.82
C TYR A 405 -35.94 -2.19 36.13
N ASN A 406 -35.04 -3.18 36.18
CA ASN A 406 -34.03 -3.27 37.23
C ASN A 406 -32.87 -2.30 36.90
N CYS A 407 -32.97 -1.08 37.40
CA CYS A 407 -32.01 -0.01 37.09
C CYS A 407 -30.61 -0.22 37.68
N GLU A 408 -30.50 -0.96 38.80
CA GLU A 408 -29.20 -1.31 39.38
C GLU A 408 -28.46 -2.34 38.51
N GLU A 409 -29.16 -3.38 38.06
CA GLU A 409 -28.65 -4.37 37.11
C GLU A 409 -28.21 -3.71 35.81
N TRP A 410 -29.06 -2.88 35.23
CA TRP A 410 -28.76 -2.15 34.01
C TRP A 410 -27.51 -1.27 34.16
N LEU A 411 -27.39 -0.48 35.24
CA LEU A 411 -26.23 0.38 35.44
C LEU A 411 -24.95 -0.44 35.62
N ARG A 412 -25.03 -1.62 36.24
CA ARG A 412 -23.88 -2.53 36.33
C ARG A 412 -23.41 -2.99 34.95
N VAL A 413 -24.34 -3.40 34.08
CA VAL A 413 -24.02 -3.79 32.69
C VAL A 413 -23.38 -2.62 31.93
N VAL A 414 -23.94 -1.41 32.04
CA VAL A 414 -23.36 -0.21 31.41
C VAL A 414 -21.94 0.04 31.94
N ARG A 415 -21.71 -0.04 33.25
CA ARG A 415 -20.38 0.16 33.86
C ARG A 415 -19.37 -0.88 33.38
N THR A 416 -19.75 -2.15 33.31
CA THR A 416 -18.88 -3.22 32.81
C THR A 416 -18.47 -2.98 31.37
N ASN A 417 -19.43 -2.72 30.48
CA ASN A 417 -19.15 -2.49 29.06
C ASN A 417 -18.35 -1.20 28.84
N ALA A 418 -18.66 -0.14 29.59
CA ALA A 418 -17.90 1.10 29.57
C ALA A 418 -16.44 0.88 30.03
N ALA A 419 -16.21 0.07 31.06
CA ALA A 419 -14.86 -0.27 31.52
C ALA A 419 -14.05 -1.02 30.46
N THR A 420 -14.68 -1.91 29.69
CA THR A 420 -14.05 -2.59 28.54
C THR A 420 -13.60 -1.58 27.50
N VAL A 421 -14.49 -0.68 27.06
CA VAL A 421 -14.15 0.38 26.09
C VAL A 421 -13.00 1.24 26.60
N ARG A 422 -13.02 1.64 27.87
CA ARG A 422 -11.92 2.39 28.49
C ARG A 422 -10.60 1.63 28.40
N GLN A 423 -10.60 0.35 28.76
CA GLN A 423 -9.38 -0.46 28.73
C GLN A 423 -8.80 -0.56 27.32
N GLU A 424 -9.63 -0.81 26.30
CA GLU A 424 -9.20 -0.85 24.90
C GLU A 424 -8.59 0.48 24.46
N LEU A 425 -9.22 1.60 24.80
CA LEU A 425 -8.72 2.93 24.48
C LEU A 425 -7.39 3.24 25.15
N THR A 426 -7.22 2.86 26.42
CA THR A 426 -5.97 3.03 27.15
C THR A 426 -4.85 2.21 26.51
N GLN A 427 -5.09 0.93 26.22
CA GLN A 427 -4.11 0.05 25.58
C GLN A 427 -3.70 0.56 24.19
N ALA A 428 -4.68 0.99 23.39
CA ALA A 428 -4.43 1.56 22.07
C ALA A 428 -3.59 2.84 22.17
N ALA A 429 -3.90 3.72 23.14
CA ALA A 429 -3.16 4.97 23.33
C ALA A 429 -1.71 4.72 23.80
N GLU A 430 -1.47 3.71 24.63
CA GLU A 430 -0.11 3.31 25.03
C GLU A 430 0.68 2.72 23.87
N ALA A 431 0.07 1.84 23.06
CA ALA A 431 0.70 1.29 21.87
C ALA A 431 1.10 2.39 20.88
N ALA A 432 0.19 3.34 20.63
CA ALA A 432 0.45 4.50 19.78
C ALA A 432 1.59 5.39 20.32
N ARG A 433 1.64 5.61 21.64
CA ARG A 433 2.74 6.34 22.30
C ARG A 433 4.09 5.64 22.13
N ARG A 434 4.15 4.31 22.29
CA ARG A 434 5.37 3.52 22.04
C ARG A 434 5.88 3.64 20.61
N GLN A 435 4.99 3.91 19.65
CA GLN A 435 5.31 4.11 18.24
C GLN A 435 5.51 5.60 17.88
N GLY A 436 5.54 6.50 18.87
CA GLY A 436 5.84 7.92 18.66
C GLY A 436 4.72 8.71 18.00
N VAL A 437 3.47 8.25 18.06
CA VAL A 437 2.29 8.99 17.57
C VAL A 437 2.09 10.25 18.40
N TYR A 438 1.90 11.39 17.73
CA TYR A 438 1.78 12.67 18.42
C TYR A 438 0.48 12.77 19.23
N PRO A 439 0.52 13.33 20.47
CA PRO A 439 -0.67 13.52 21.30
C PRO A 439 -1.80 14.30 20.61
N GLY A 440 -1.47 15.32 19.82
CA GLY A 440 -2.46 16.09 19.08
C GLY A 440 -3.20 15.27 18.02
N VAL A 441 -2.51 14.35 17.36
CA VAL A 441 -3.11 13.42 16.38
C VAL A 441 -4.03 12.44 17.08
N MET A 442 -3.57 11.85 18.19
CA MET A 442 -4.41 10.93 18.98
C MET A 442 -5.69 11.60 19.49
N ARG A 443 -5.61 12.84 19.99
CA ARG A 443 -6.78 13.64 20.36
C ARG A 443 -7.71 13.92 19.19
N GLY A 444 -7.17 14.26 18.03
CA GLY A 444 -7.96 14.52 16.82
C GLY A 444 -8.76 13.29 16.38
N LEU A 445 -8.09 12.14 16.34
CA LEU A 445 -8.72 10.87 15.97
C LEU A 445 -9.79 10.44 16.99
N ARG A 446 -9.56 10.58 18.30
CA ARG A 446 -10.61 10.30 19.30
C ARG A 446 -11.87 11.14 19.09
N ARG A 447 -11.71 12.44 18.84
CA ARG A 447 -12.83 13.36 18.54
C ARG A 447 -13.59 12.94 17.28
N GLN A 448 -12.89 12.53 16.23
CA GLN A 448 -13.52 12.04 14.99
C GLN A 448 -14.45 10.84 15.24
N HIS A 449 -14.11 9.97 16.19
CA HIS A 449 -14.90 8.79 16.54
C HIS A 449 -15.90 9.03 17.69
N ARG A 450 -16.08 10.28 18.14
CA ARG A 450 -16.90 10.65 19.31
C ARG A 450 -16.48 9.89 20.58
N LEU A 451 -15.18 9.79 20.82
CA LEU A 451 -14.58 9.09 21.96
C LEU A 451 -13.76 10.05 22.84
N ASP A 452 -13.95 11.36 22.73
CA ASP A 452 -13.22 12.32 23.54
C ASP A 452 -13.88 12.52 24.90
N TRP A 453 -13.11 12.30 25.96
CA TRP A 453 -13.48 12.51 27.35
C TRP A 453 -12.32 13.18 28.08
N PRO A 454 -12.54 14.27 28.84
CA PRO A 454 -11.46 15.00 29.50
C PRO A 454 -10.61 14.18 30.47
N GLY A 455 -11.16 13.09 31.01
CA GLY A 455 -10.42 12.22 31.93
C GLY A 455 -9.54 11.17 31.25
N TRP A 456 -9.46 11.09 29.92
CA TRP A 456 -8.48 10.20 29.26
C TRP A 456 -7.03 10.63 29.44
N GLU A 457 -6.80 11.91 29.71
CA GLU A 457 -5.46 12.49 29.86
C GLU A 457 -5.04 12.66 31.33
N ARG A 458 -5.90 12.25 32.27
CA ARG A 458 -5.62 12.19 33.71
C ARG A 458 -5.32 10.75 34.11
#